data_AF-A0A8S3RB87-F1
#
_entry.id   AF-A0A8S3RB87-F1
#
_cell.length_a   1.000
_cell.length_b   1.000
_cell.length_c   1.000
_cell.angle_alpha   90.00
_cell.angle_beta   90.00
_cell.angle_gamma   90.00
#
_symmetry.space_group_name_H-M   'P 1'
#
loop_
_entity.id
_entity.type
_entity.pdbx_description
1 polymer ?
#
loop_
_entity_poly.entity_id
_entity_poly.type
_entity_poly.pdbx_seq_one_letter_code
_entity_poly.pdbx_strand_id
1 'polypeptide(L)'
;MKKLTADGYGINVKQADPISVEQEEILWDKSVFGNHSSESLLHTVFFYNCKYFGLRGRDEHRNLQISQIQLGEDDNGNYIEFRGKDNKTYNGGLRHRYIAPKSVRQYLEKDCQTLQSYQIYMNAIYEIDKSVSSPFYRRPVLSDGSVKFDHILGANRLGSLMKTICQKGELKGNFSNHSGKRTLATRLYQAGVSEQMIMDRTGHRSEKAVRTYKRPADSMLKDVSNILNPSNKQIKLEDPKPLTDTRAILPEQVDIENTENAFNVSKPEGKYRGLPSNSSFQNCVFNFVTKM
;
A
#
# COMPACT_ATOMS: atom_id res chain seq x y z
N MET A 1 25.68 7.26 25.50
CA MET A 1 25.30 6.96 24.10
C MET A 1 26.21 7.64 23.07
N LYS A 2 26.35 8.98 23.02
CA LYS A 2 27.17 9.65 21.98
C LYS A 2 28.62 9.11 21.83
N LYS A 3 29.31 8.86 22.95
CA LYS A 3 30.69 8.34 22.95
C LYS A 3 30.75 6.91 22.38
N LEU A 4 29.91 6.00 22.88
CA LEU A 4 29.77 4.64 22.35
C LEU A 4 29.43 4.59 20.85
N THR A 5 28.53 5.46 20.37
CA THR A 5 28.21 5.56 18.94
C THR A 5 29.37 6.13 18.12
N ALA A 6 30.10 7.11 18.65
CA ALA A 6 31.32 7.62 18.03
C ALA A 6 32.43 6.56 17.98
N ASP A 7 32.49 5.69 19.00
CA ASP A 7 33.45 4.60 19.14
C ASP A 7 33.02 3.33 18.35
N GLY A 8 31.97 3.38 17.53
CA GLY A 8 31.56 2.24 16.69
C GLY A 8 30.45 1.35 17.26
N TYR A 9 30.11 1.49 18.54
CA TYR A 9 29.21 0.58 19.23
C TYR A 9 27.72 0.93 19.03
N GLY A 10 26.94 -0.06 18.61
CA GLY A 10 25.48 0.07 18.45
C GLY A 10 25.03 0.85 17.21
N ILE A 11 25.92 1.08 16.23
CA ILE A 11 25.60 1.80 14.98
C ILE A 11 24.67 0.97 14.08
N ASN A 12 24.76 -0.36 14.15
CA ASN A 12 23.93 -1.26 13.35
C ASN A 12 22.49 -1.28 13.90
N VAL A 13 21.63 -0.48 13.28
CA VAL A 13 20.19 -0.53 13.54
C VAL A 13 19.67 -1.88 13.04
N LYS A 14 19.18 -2.73 13.95
CA LYS A 14 18.50 -3.99 13.58
C LYS A 14 17.20 -3.66 12.86
N GLN A 15 17.23 -3.69 11.54
CA GLN A 15 16.07 -3.50 10.69
C GLN A 15 15.55 -4.84 10.21
N ALA A 16 14.24 -4.92 9.96
CA ALA A 16 13.66 -6.10 9.34
C ALA A 16 14.23 -6.29 7.92
N ASP A 17 14.39 -7.52 7.48
CA ASP A 17 14.84 -7.85 6.13
C ASP A 17 13.65 -7.91 5.16
N PRO A 18 13.82 -7.46 3.90
CA PRO A 18 12.84 -7.75 2.86
C PRO A 18 12.85 -9.25 2.57
N ILE A 19 11.69 -9.75 2.15
CA ILE A 19 11.52 -11.11 1.64
C ILE A 19 11.86 -11.11 0.15
N SER A 20 12.87 -11.89 -0.24
CA SER A 20 13.33 -12.00 -1.64
C SER A 20 12.29 -12.71 -2.53
N VAL A 21 12.56 -12.79 -3.84
CA VAL A 21 11.66 -13.50 -4.77
C VAL A 21 11.71 -15.00 -4.48
N GLU A 22 12.91 -15.54 -4.33
CA GLU A 22 13.18 -16.95 -4.05
C GLU A 22 12.60 -17.36 -2.69
N GLN A 23 12.67 -16.48 -1.68
CA GLN A 23 12.04 -16.72 -0.39
C GLN A 23 10.51 -16.74 -0.46
N GLU A 24 9.91 -15.91 -1.32
CA GLU A 24 8.47 -15.95 -1.55
C GLU A 24 8.05 -17.22 -2.28
N GLU A 25 8.82 -17.67 -3.27
CA GLU A 25 8.65 -18.96 -3.95
C GLU A 25 8.71 -20.13 -2.96
N ILE A 26 9.72 -20.15 -2.07
CA ILE A 26 9.81 -21.16 -1.00
C ILE A 26 8.54 -21.21 -0.13
N LEU A 27 7.93 -20.06 0.17
CA LEU A 27 6.70 -20.01 0.96
C LEU A 27 5.48 -20.58 0.22
N TRP A 28 5.43 -20.44 -1.10
CA TRP A 28 4.45 -21.10 -1.95
C TRP A 28 4.72 -22.60 -2.06
N ASP A 29 5.95 -23.01 -2.38
CA ASP A 29 6.34 -24.41 -2.57
C ASP A 29 6.14 -25.24 -1.30
N LYS A 30 6.47 -24.68 -0.14
CA LYS A 30 6.24 -25.32 1.17
C LYS A 30 4.79 -25.26 1.65
N SER A 31 3.86 -24.78 0.82
CA SER A 31 2.44 -24.64 1.17
C SER A 31 2.23 -23.79 2.44
N VAL A 32 3.14 -22.86 2.75
CA VAL A 32 2.92 -21.86 3.82
C VAL A 32 1.92 -20.84 3.35
N PHE A 33 1.97 -20.50 2.07
CA PHE A 33 0.94 -19.79 1.33
C PHE A 33 0.03 -20.77 0.57
N GLY A 34 -1.20 -20.33 0.31
CA GLY A 34 -2.17 -21.08 -0.48
C GLY A 34 -3.60 -20.80 -0.03
N ASN A 35 -4.50 -21.63 -0.54
CA ASN A 35 -5.92 -21.65 -0.17
C ASN A 35 -6.38 -23.04 0.31
N HIS A 36 -5.46 -23.98 0.48
CA HIS A 36 -5.75 -25.37 0.87
C HIS A 36 -6.09 -25.53 2.36
N SER A 37 -5.84 -24.51 3.19
CA SER A 37 -6.17 -24.50 4.61
C SER A 37 -6.48 -23.09 5.12
N SER A 38 -7.26 -22.98 6.19
CA SER A 38 -7.55 -21.69 6.84
C SER A 38 -6.27 -20.94 7.26
N GLU A 39 -5.25 -21.68 7.70
CA GLU A 39 -3.97 -21.11 8.13
C GLU A 39 -3.15 -20.58 6.94
N SER A 40 -2.98 -21.39 5.88
CA SER A 40 -2.28 -20.94 4.66
C SER A 40 -2.95 -19.73 4.02
N LEU A 41 -4.29 -19.72 4.00
CA LEU A 41 -5.07 -18.62 3.48
C LEU A 41 -4.86 -17.33 4.28
N LEU A 42 -4.88 -17.41 5.62
CA LEU A 42 -4.56 -16.28 6.49
C LEU A 42 -3.14 -15.77 6.24
N HIS A 43 -2.16 -16.67 6.11
CA HIS A 43 -0.78 -16.29 5.83
C HIS A 43 -0.63 -15.55 4.50
N THR A 44 -1.27 -16.07 3.44
CA THR A 44 -1.27 -15.45 2.10
C THR A 44 -1.84 -14.03 2.15
N VAL A 45 -3.09 -13.86 2.62
CA VAL A 45 -3.71 -12.53 2.64
C VAL A 45 -2.98 -11.56 3.56
N PHE A 46 -2.44 -12.05 4.68
CA PHE A 46 -1.64 -11.21 5.58
C PHE A 46 -0.35 -10.72 4.92
N PHE A 47 0.43 -11.62 4.31
CA PHE A 47 1.67 -11.26 3.63
C PHE A 47 1.42 -10.27 2.50
N TYR A 48 0.41 -10.51 1.66
CA TYR A 48 0.10 -9.62 0.55
C TYR A 48 -0.52 -8.29 1.00
N ASN A 49 -1.22 -8.23 2.13
CA ASN A 49 -1.60 -6.95 2.73
C ASN A 49 -0.36 -6.10 3.11
N CYS A 50 0.69 -6.73 3.64
CA CYS A 50 1.95 -6.05 3.93
C CYS A 50 2.70 -5.66 2.64
N LYS A 51 2.75 -6.56 1.64
CA LYS A 51 3.51 -6.37 0.41
C LYS A 51 2.81 -5.42 -0.57
N TYR A 52 1.54 -5.59 -0.90
CA TYR A 52 0.86 -4.75 -1.89
C TYR A 52 0.51 -3.36 -1.35
N PHE A 53 0.05 -3.30 -0.10
CA PHE A 53 -0.48 -2.08 0.51
C PHE A 53 0.46 -1.45 1.52
N GLY A 54 1.63 -2.05 1.78
CA GLY A 54 2.62 -1.50 2.70
C GLY A 54 2.13 -1.37 4.14
N LEU A 55 1.14 -2.19 4.54
CA LEU A 55 0.71 -2.30 5.94
C LEU A 55 1.85 -2.92 6.76
N ARG A 56 2.05 -2.44 7.99
CA ARG A 56 3.17 -2.90 8.83
C ARG A 56 2.86 -2.89 10.31
N GLY A 57 2.09 -1.91 10.77
CA GLY A 57 1.85 -1.69 12.19
C GLY A 57 0.92 -2.76 12.73
N ARG A 58 1.24 -3.32 13.90
CA ARG A 58 0.30 -4.19 14.62
C ARG A 58 -1.08 -3.53 14.75
N ASP A 59 -1.10 -2.23 15.05
CA ASP A 59 -2.35 -1.48 15.22
C ASP A 59 -3.04 -1.22 13.87
N GLU A 60 -2.29 -1.04 12.77
CA GLU A 60 -2.85 -0.94 11.41
C GLU A 60 -3.56 -2.24 11.03
N HIS A 61 -2.93 -3.40 11.29
CA HIS A 61 -3.55 -4.69 11.03
C HIS A 61 -4.73 -4.97 11.96
N ARG A 62 -4.62 -4.63 13.25
CA ARG A 62 -5.69 -4.84 14.24
C ARG A 62 -6.95 -4.05 13.89
N ASN A 63 -6.79 -2.84 13.35
CA ASN A 63 -7.90 -1.96 13.02
C ASN A 63 -8.35 -2.11 11.56
N LEU A 64 -7.73 -3.01 10.77
CA LEU A 64 -8.12 -3.27 9.39
C LEU A 64 -9.52 -3.91 9.36
N GLN A 65 -10.41 -3.33 8.56
CA GLN A 65 -11.77 -3.83 8.36
C GLN A 65 -11.94 -4.42 6.96
N ILE A 66 -12.92 -5.32 6.82
CA ILE A 66 -13.22 -5.98 5.54
C ILE A 66 -13.56 -4.97 4.44
N SER A 67 -14.30 -3.90 4.75
CA SER A 67 -14.66 -2.83 3.81
C SER A 67 -13.49 -2.02 3.27
N GLN A 68 -12.30 -2.11 3.87
CA GLN A 68 -11.13 -1.41 3.37
C GLN A 68 -10.44 -2.14 2.24
N ILE A 69 -10.83 -3.38 1.95
CA ILE A 69 -10.34 -4.17 0.83
C ILE A 69 -11.49 -4.40 -0.13
N GLN A 70 -11.28 -4.09 -1.40
CA GLN A 70 -12.25 -4.29 -2.47
C GLN A 70 -11.62 -5.11 -3.60
N LEU A 71 -12.38 -6.08 -4.09
CA LEU A 71 -12.06 -6.83 -5.30
C LEU A 71 -12.91 -6.27 -6.45
N GLY A 72 -12.34 -6.18 -7.64
CA GLY A 72 -13.05 -5.69 -8.82
C GLY A 72 -12.28 -5.95 -10.11
N GLU A 73 -12.87 -5.50 -11.20
CA GLU A 73 -12.32 -5.57 -12.55
C GLU A 73 -12.62 -4.24 -13.25
N ASP A 74 -11.64 -3.71 -13.97
CA ASP A 74 -11.78 -2.54 -14.84
C ASP A 74 -11.02 -2.78 -16.16
N ASP A 75 -10.93 -1.77 -17.02
CA ASP A 75 -10.27 -1.86 -18.33
C ASP A 75 -8.80 -2.30 -18.27
N ASN A 76 -8.13 -2.15 -17.12
CA ASN A 76 -6.75 -2.58 -16.90
C ASN A 76 -6.66 -4.00 -16.31
N GLY A 77 -7.79 -4.63 -16.01
CA GLY A 77 -7.90 -6.00 -15.51
C GLY A 77 -8.39 -6.12 -14.07
N ASN A 78 -8.15 -7.29 -13.50
CA ASN A 78 -8.62 -7.62 -12.15
C ASN A 78 -7.75 -6.90 -11.11
N TYR A 79 -8.36 -6.45 -10.02
CA TYR A 79 -7.63 -5.74 -8.98
C TYR A 79 -8.07 -6.08 -7.55
N ILE A 80 -7.13 -5.85 -6.63
CA ILE A 80 -7.37 -5.73 -5.19
C ILE A 80 -7.04 -4.29 -4.81
N GLU A 81 -8.01 -3.56 -4.27
CA GLU A 81 -7.86 -2.19 -3.84
C GLU A 81 -7.92 -2.09 -2.32
N PHE A 82 -6.93 -1.42 -1.73
CA PHE A 82 -6.95 -1.01 -0.33
C PHE A 82 -7.30 0.47 -0.21
N ARG A 83 -8.34 0.77 0.57
CA ARG A 83 -8.73 2.12 0.96
C ARG A 83 -8.43 2.34 2.44
N GLY A 84 -7.39 3.13 2.70
CA GLY A 84 -7.03 3.59 4.03
C GLY A 84 -8.15 4.42 4.65
N LYS A 85 -8.27 4.30 5.96
CA LYS A 85 -9.04 5.21 6.81
C LYS A 85 -8.07 6.06 7.63
N ASP A 86 -8.59 6.77 8.63
CA ASP A 86 -7.81 7.45 9.66
C ASP A 86 -6.69 6.53 10.20
N ASN A 87 -5.46 7.01 10.24
CA ASN A 87 -4.28 6.25 10.68
C ASN A 87 -3.45 7.05 11.68
N LYS A 88 -2.41 6.43 12.28
CA LYS A 88 -1.57 7.05 13.33
C LYS A 88 -0.97 8.42 12.95
N THR A 89 -0.85 8.73 11.66
CA THR A 89 -0.31 9.99 11.12
C THR A 89 -1.38 10.85 10.42
N TYR A 90 -2.63 10.42 10.50
CA TYR A 90 -3.79 10.99 9.85
C TYR A 90 -4.99 10.79 10.79
N ASN A 91 -5.06 11.60 11.84
CA ASN A 91 -6.13 11.52 12.85
C ASN A 91 -7.39 12.32 12.45
N GLY A 92 -7.60 12.63 11.17
CA GLY A 92 -8.75 13.42 10.70
C GLY A 92 -8.89 14.86 11.24
N GLY A 93 -7.96 15.33 12.09
CA GLY A 93 -8.01 16.67 12.68
C GLY A 93 -7.84 17.80 11.66
N LEU A 94 -8.15 19.03 12.06
CA LEU A 94 -8.10 20.25 11.21
C LEU A 94 -6.81 20.39 10.39
N ARG A 95 -5.67 19.95 10.94
CA ARG A 95 -4.34 19.98 10.30
C ARG A 95 -4.16 18.97 9.15
N HIS A 96 -5.10 18.05 8.96
CA HIS A 96 -5.02 16.97 7.99
C HIS A 96 -6.07 17.06 6.88
N ARG A 97 -6.88 18.13 6.82
CA ARG A 97 -7.96 18.29 5.84
C ARG A 97 -7.53 18.18 4.37
N TYR A 98 -6.25 18.46 4.07
CA TYR A 98 -5.69 18.40 2.71
C TYR A 98 -5.04 17.06 2.38
N ILE A 99 -5.06 16.09 3.29
CA ILE A 99 -4.35 14.83 3.14
C ILE A 99 -5.36 13.75 2.77
N ALA A 100 -5.29 13.27 1.53
CA ALA A 100 -6.10 12.13 1.12
C ALA A 100 -5.64 10.87 1.88
N PRO A 101 -6.58 10.03 2.34
CA PRO A 101 -6.23 8.73 2.88
C PRO A 101 -5.55 7.88 1.79
N LYS A 102 -4.63 7.02 2.22
CA LYS A 102 -3.89 6.14 1.30
C LYS A 102 -4.87 5.23 0.56
N SER A 103 -4.94 5.35 -0.76
CA SER A 103 -5.64 4.41 -1.62
C SER A 103 -4.64 3.73 -2.54
N VAL A 104 -4.69 2.40 -2.63
CA VAL A 104 -3.75 1.62 -3.43
C VAL A 104 -4.48 0.51 -4.15
N ARG A 105 -4.46 0.55 -5.48
CA ARG A 105 -4.95 -0.52 -6.36
C ARG A 105 -3.79 -1.41 -6.81
N GLN A 106 -3.93 -2.72 -6.64
CA GLN A 106 -3.01 -3.73 -7.16
C GLN A 106 -3.72 -4.49 -8.28
N TYR A 107 -3.20 -4.41 -9.51
CA TYR A 107 -3.69 -5.23 -10.62
C TYR A 107 -3.06 -6.61 -10.59
N LEU A 108 -3.84 -7.63 -10.94
CA LEU A 108 -3.42 -9.02 -10.99
C LEU A 108 -4.09 -9.73 -12.18
N GLU A 109 -3.50 -10.85 -12.58
CA GLU A 109 -4.12 -11.75 -13.54
C GLU A 109 -5.38 -12.40 -12.95
N LYS A 110 -6.38 -12.66 -13.80
CA LYS A 110 -7.72 -13.14 -13.43
C LYS A 110 -7.70 -14.42 -12.59
N ASP A 111 -6.76 -15.31 -12.87
CA ASP A 111 -6.67 -16.63 -12.23
C ASP A 111 -5.45 -16.78 -11.32
N CYS A 112 -4.83 -15.66 -10.90
CA CYS A 112 -3.70 -15.76 -9.99
C CYS A 112 -4.14 -16.25 -8.59
N GLN A 113 -3.30 -17.08 -7.97
CA GLN A 113 -3.57 -17.67 -6.66
C GLN A 113 -3.86 -16.62 -5.58
N THR A 114 -3.19 -15.46 -5.64
CA THR A 114 -3.41 -14.38 -4.68
C THR A 114 -4.81 -13.79 -4.78
N LEU A 115 -5.34 -13.54 -5.98
CA LEU A 115 -6.69 -13.02 -6.14
C LEU A 115 -7.73 -14.01 -5.61
N GLN A 116 -7.58 -15.30 -5.95
CA GLN A 116 -8.42 -16.38 -5.43
C GLN A 116 -8.37 -16.46 -3.90
N SER A 117 -7.18 -16.33 -3.30
CA SER A 117 -7.03 -16.29 -1.84
C SER A 117 -7.82 -15.15 -1.20
N TYR A 118 -7.83 -13.94 -1.79
CA TYR A 118 -8.64 -12.85 -1.25
C TYR A 118 -10.14 -13.12 -1.39
N GLN A 119 -10.60 -13.65 -2.53
CA GLN A 119 -12.01 -14.00 -2.73
C GLN A 119 -12.49 -15.01 -1.69
N ILE A 120 -11.77 -16.13 -1.52
CA ILE A 120 -12.11 -17.19 -0.56
C ILE A 120 -12.09 -16.63 0.87
N TYR A 121 -11.06 -15.87 1.21
CA TYR A 121 -10.92 -15.30 2.55
C TYR A 121 -12.07 -14.35 2.86
N MET A 122 -12.31 -13.36 1.99
CA MET A 122 -13.33 -12.35 2.23
C MET A 122 -14.73 -12.95 2.30
N ASN A 123 -15.06 -13.93 1.45
CA ASN A 123 -16.32 -14.66 1.52
C ASN A 123 -16.47 -15.39 2.87
N ALA A 124 -15.41 -16.09 3.33
CA ALA A 124 -15.45 -16.78 4.61
C ALA A 124 -15.64 -15.82 5.80
N ILE A 125 -15.06 -14.62 5.77
CA ILE A 125 -15.27 -13.60 6.81
C ILE A 125 -16.70 -13.02 6.74
N TYR A 126 -17.21 -12.76 5.53
CA TYR A 126 -18.55 -12.21 5.31
C TYR A 126 -19.66 -13.15 5.81
N GLU A 127 -19.50 -14.46 5.60
CA GLU A 127 -20.45 -15.47 6.11
C GLU A 127 -20.50 -15.51 7.65
N ILE A 128 -19.40 -15.16 8.33
CA ILE A 128 -19.34 -15.08 9.80
C ILE A 128 -19.95 -13.77 10.31
N ASP A 129 -19.63 -12.65 9.65
CA ASP A 129 -20.08 -11.32 10.02
C ASP A 129 -20.32 -10.47 8.77
N LYS A 130 -21.60 -10.29 8.44
CA LYS A 130 -22.06 -9.54 7.26
C LYS A 130 -21.82 -8.03 7.40
N SER A 131 -21.31 -7.56 8.55
CA SER A 131 -20.98 -6.15 8.76
C SER A 131 -19.78 -5.72 7.91
N VAL A 132 -19.95 -4.63 7.17
CA VAL A 132 -18.86 -3.94 6.45
C VAL A 132 -17.74 -3.46 7.40
N SER A 133 -18.04 -3.34 8.68
CA SER A 133 -17.09 -2.94 9.73
C SER A 133 -16.44 -4.13 10.44
N SER A 134 -16.70 -5.37 10.00
CA SER A 134 -16.06 -6.57 10.56
C SER A 134 -14.54 -6.45 10.50
N PRO A 135 -13.81 -6.77 11.58
CA PRO A 135 -12.36 -6.90 11.55
C PRO A 135 -11.91 -7.88 10.47
N PHE A 136 -10.85 -7.52 9.74
CA PHE A 136 -10.34 -8.30 8.63
C PHE A 136 -9.77 -9.64 9.09
N TYR A 137 -8.95 -9.63 10.15
CA TYR A 137 -8.22 -10.82 10.59
C TYR A 137 -8.97 -11.65 11.63
N ARG A 138 -9.33 -12.87 11.26
CA ARG A 138 -9.91 -13.89 12.15
C ARG A 138 -9.00 -15.09 12.34
N ARG A 139 -9.18 -15.81 13.45
CA ARG A 139 -8.40 -17.00 13.81
C ARG A 139 -8.77 -18.17 12.89
N PRO A 140 -7.78 -18.85 12.28
CA PRO A 140 -8.05 -20.04 11.48
C PRO A 140 -8.44 -21.20 12.39
N VAL A 141 -9.44 -21.95 11.96
CA VAL A 141 -9.88 -23.19 12.59
C VAL A 141 -9.33 -24.37 11.78
N LEU A 142 -8.87 -25.41 12.49
CA LEU A 142 -8.48 -26.68 11.87
C LEU A 142 -9.74 -27.40 11.43
N SER A 143 -9.86 -27.67 10.14
CA SER A 143 -10.99 -28.39 9.56
C SER A 143 -10.54 -29.19 8.36
N ASP A 144 -11.16 -30.36 8.19
CA ASP A 144 -10.88 -31.25 7.07
C ASP A 144 -11.45 -30.65 5.79
N GLY A 145 -10.57 -30.22 4.88
CA GLY A 145 -10.90 -29.80 3.51
C GLY A 145 -11.74 -28.51 3.36
N SER A 146 -12.04 -27.81 4.44
CA SER A 146 -12.82 -26.55 4.41
C SER A 146 -12.08 -25.40 5.06
N VAL A 147 -12.17 -24.22 4.46
CA VAL A 147 -11.67 -22.98 5.05
C VAL A 147 -12.69 -22.48 6.08
N LYS A 148 -12.25 -22.37 7.34
CA LYS A 148 -13.08 -21.91 8.45
C LYS A 148 -12.32 -20.95 9.36
N PHE A 149 -13.00 -19.87 9.74
CA PHE A 149 -12.50 -18.89 10.69
C PHE A 149 -13.49 -18.71 11.84
N ASP A 150 -13.01 -18.19 12.97
CA ASP A 150 -13.81 -17.98 14.17
C ASP A 150 -13.66 -16.54 14.70
N HIS A 151 -13.20 -16.37 15.95
CA HIS A 151 -13.06 -15.08 16.60
C HIS A 151 -11.91 -14.24 16.03
N ILE A 152 -11.93 -12.95 16.37
CA ILE A 152 -10.93 -11.96 15.96
C ILE A 152 -9.52 -12.40 16.37
N LEU A 153 -8.55 -12.25 15.47
CA LEU A 153 -7.17 -12.61 15.73
C LEU A 153 -6.53 -11.66 16.76
N GLY A 154 -5.93 -12.21 17.81
CA GLY A 154 -5.32 -11.42 18.89
C GLY A 154 -4.13 -10.56 18.43
N ALA A 155 -3.99 -9.37 19.01
CA ALA A 155 -2.99 -8.38 18.61
C ALA A 155 -1.54 -8.88 18.71
N ASN A 156 -1.22 -9.72 19.69
CA ASN A 156 0.11 -10.30 19.85
C ASN A 156 0.43 -11.27 18.70
N ARG A 157 -0.53 -12.12 18.33
CA ARG A 157 -0.39 -13.04 17.19
C ARG A 157 -0.28 -12.29 15.88
N LEU A 158 -1.07 -11.22 15.68
CA LEU A 158 -0.91 -10.31 14.54
C LEU A 158 0.48 -9.67 14.49
N GLY A 159 1.01 -9.23 15.64
CA GLY A 159 2.33 -8.61 15.73
C GLY A 159 3.49 -9.56 15.40
N SER A 160 3.30 -10.87 15.54
CA SER A 160 4.30 -11.90 15.25
C SER A 160 4.03 -12.67 13.96
N LEU A 161 2.96 -12.36 13.21
CA LEU A 161 2.48 -13.24 12.14
C LEU A 161 3.49 -13.39 10.99
N MET A 162 4.16 -12.30 10.57
CA MET A 162 5.22 -12.42 9.55
C MET A 162 6.37 -13.31 10.03
N LYS A 163 6.75 -13.21 11.30
CA LYS A 163 7.80 -14.05 11.88
C LYS A 163 7.38 -15.53 11.85
N THR A 164 6.13 -15.83 12.19
CA THR A 164 5.58 -17.19 12.12
C THR A 164 5.57 -17.72 10.68
N ILE A 165 5.17 -16.91 9.70
CA ILE A 165 5.19 -17.27 8.27
C ILE A 165 6.62 -17.65 7.84
N CYS A 166 7.59 -16.77 8.09
CA CYS A 166 8.98 -17.02 7.72
C CYS A 166 9.57 -18.24 8.45
N GLN A 167 9.22 -18.48 9.72
CA GLN A 167 9.64 -19.67 10.46
C GLN A 167 9.08 -20.96 9.85
N LYS A 168 7.80 -20.98 9.45
CA LYS A 168 7.19 -22.11 8.75
C LYS A 168 7.83 -22.37 7.38
N GLY A 169 8.29 -21.32 6.70
CA GLY A 169 9.10 -21.44 5.48
C GLY A 169 10.56 -21.84 5.72
N GLU A 170 11.00 -21.91 6.98
CA GLU A 170 12.41 -22.09 7.40
C GLU A 170 13.34 -21.01 6.81
N LEU A 171 12.80 -19.81 6.59
CA LEU A 171 13.56 -18.70 6.04
C LEU A 171 14.53 -18.17 7.09
N LYS A 172 15.79 -17.96 6.68
CA LYS A 172 16.82 -17.34 7.51
C LYS A 172 16.83 -15.83 7.27
N GLY A 173 16.74 -15.04 8.35
CA GLY A 173 16.75 -13.58 8.28
C GLY A 173 16.02 -12.94 9.47
N ASN A 174 16.11 -11.62 9.59
CA ASN A 174 15.42 -10.86 10.62
C ASN A 174 14.03 -10.42 10.11
N PHE A 175 13.04 -11.29 10.24
CA PHE A 175 11.69 -11.02 9.72
C PHE A 175 10.72 -10.49 10.80
N SER A 176 9.95 -9.47 10.41
CA SER A 176 8.85 -8.92 11.21
C SER A 176 7.79 -8.35 10.26
N ASN A 177 6.65 -7.86 10.76
CA ASN A 177 5.60 -7.31 9.88
C ASN A 177 6.11 -6.18 8.97
N HIS A 178 7.15 -5.46 9.37
CA HIS A 178 7.82 -4.47 8.52
C HIS A 178 8.49 -5.04 7.27
N SER A 179 8.81 -6.34 7.26
CA SER A 179 9.44 -7.04 6.12
C SER A 179 8.61 -6.91 4.85
N GLY A 180 7.28 -7.02 4.90
CA GLY A 180 6.45 -6.91 3.69
C GLY A 180 6.51 -5.52 3.05
N LYS A 181 6.46 -4.45 3.84
CA LYS A 181 6.64 -3.07 3.34
C LYS A 181 8.06 -2.85 2.80
N ARG A 182 9.07 -3.51 3.38
CA ARG A 182 10.45 -3.48 2.85
C ARG A 182 10.56 -4.21 1.53
N THR A 183 9.95 -5.39 1.41
CA THR A 183 9.85 -6.12 0.13
C THR A 183 9.27 -5.22 -0.95
N LEU A 184 8.15 -4.53 -0.67
CA LEU A 184 7.53 -3.58 -1.58
C LEU A 184 8.51 -2.49 -2.06
N ALA A 185 9.11 -1.75 -1.12
CA ALA A 185 9.98 -0.63 -1.46
C ALA A 185 11.26 -1.09 -2.17
N THR A 186 11.87 -2.20 -1.73
CA THR A 186 13.07 -2.78 -2.33
C THR A 186 12.80 -3.24 -3.76
N ARG A 187 11.71 -3.99 -4.00
CA ARG A 187 11.40 -4.49 -5.36
C ARG A 187 11.14 -3.36 -6.34
N LEU A 188 10.36 -2.35 -5.93
CA LEU A 188 10.10 -1.19 -6.79
C LEU A 188 11.39 -0.42 -7.09
N TYR A 189 12.26 -0.23 -6.10
CA TYR A 189 13.54 0.44 -6.29
C TYR A 189 14.47 -0.33 -7.25
N GLN A 190 14.58 -1.65 -7.07
CA GLN A 190 15.39 -2.51 -7.92
C GLN A 190 14.84 -2.58 -9.36
N ALA A 191 13.53 -2.42 -9.54
CA ALA A 191 12.89 -2.31 -10.84
C ALA A 191 13.02 -0.91 -11.49
N GLY A 192 13.73 0.03 -10.86
CA GLY A 192 13.94 1.38 -11.41
C GLY A 192 12.73 2.32 -11.28
N VAL A 193 11.74 1.99 -10.45
CA VAL A 193 10.57 2.86 -10.22
C VAL A 193 11.00 4.15 -9.51
N SER A 194 10.43 5.27 -9.94
CA SER A 194 10.76 6.59 -9.39
C SER A 194 10.50 6.67 -7.88
N GLU A 195 11.34 7.44 -7.16
CA GLU A 195 11.21 7.58 -5.71
C GLU A 195 9.82 8.12 -5.30
N GLN A 196 9.25 9.02 -6.10
CA GLN A 196 7.90 9.56 -5.89
C GLN A 196 6.84 8.45 -5.91
N MET A 197 6.82 7.61 -6.94
CA MET A 197 5.85 6.51 -7.03
C MET A 197 6.04 5.48 -5.91
N ILE A 198 7.28 5.20 -5.50
CA ILE A 198 7.56 4.35 -4.34
C ILE A 198 7.00 4.97 -3.07
N MET A 199 7.17 6.29 -2.88
CA MET A 199 6.63 7.00 -1.73
C MET A 199 5.11 6.95 -1.69
N ASP A 200 4.44 7.18 -2.82
CA ASP A 200 2.99 7.10 -2.94
C ASP A 200 2.49 5.68 -2.62
N ARG A 201 3.12 4.67 -3.21
CA ARG A 201 2.78 3.26 -2.99
C ARG A 201 3.00 2.81 -1.56
N THR A 202 4.10 3.25 -0.95
CA THR A 202 4.45 2.88 0.43
C THR A 202 3.76 3.76 1.47
N GLY A 203 3.23 4.93 1.10
CA GLY A 203 2.67 5.93 2.00
C GLY A 203 3.73 6.63 2.86
N HIS A 204 4.96 6.80 2.36
CA HIS A 204 5.97 7.61 3.03
C HIS A 204 5.80 9.08 2.64
N ARG A 205 5.93 9.99 3.62
CA ARG A 205 5.81 11.45 3.39
C ARG A 205 7.17 12.15 3.23
N SER A 206 8.27 11.43 3.42
CA SER A 206 9.61 11.99 3.29
C SER A 206 10.53 11.02 2.57
N GLU A 207 11.38 11.60 1.71
CA GLU A 207 12.43 10.89 0.99
C GLU A 207 13.37 10.17 1.97
N LYS A 208 13.75 10.85 3.06
CA LYS A 208 14.59 10.28 4.11
C LYS A 208 13.98 8.99 4.69
N ALA A 209 12.66 8.94 4.87
CA ALA A 209 11.99 7.75 5.40
C ALA A 209 11.99 6.60 4.37
N VAL A 210 11.63 6.86 3.11
CA VAL A 210 11.59 5.80 2.08
C VAL A 210 12.98 5.24 1.78
N ARG A 211 14.03 6.07 1.80
CA ARG A 211 15.42 5.64 1.60
C ARG A 211 15.89 4.60 2.61
N THR A 212 15.32 4.56 3.82
CA THR A 212 15.63 3.50 4.80
C THR A 212 15.06 2.11 4.43
N TYR A 213 14.12 2.06 3.48
CA TYR A 213 13.51 0.83 3.00
C TYR A 213 14.12 0.34 1.69
N LYS A 214 14.68 1.24 0.86
CA LYS A 214 15.30 0.90 -0.42
C LYS A 214 16.63 0.17 -0.19
N ARG A 215 16.73 -1.07 -0.65
CA ARG A 215 17.99 -1.83 -0.67
C ARG A 215 18.43 -2.07 -2.12
N PRO A 216 19.66 -1.70 -2.52
CA PRO A 216 20.17 -2.03 -3.85
C PRO A 216 20.31 -3.54 -4.00
N ALA A 217 20.18 -4.02 -5.24
CA ALA A 217 20.58 -5.38 -5.58
C ALA A 217 22.11 -5.47 -5.69
N ASP A 218 22.66 -6.67 -5.51
CA ASP A 218 24.11 -6.90 -5.60
C ASP A 218 24.67 -6.54 -6.99
N SER A 219 23.88 -6.72 -8.05
CA SER A 219 24.22 -6.26 -9.41
C SER A 219 24.43 -4.75 -9.47
N MET A 220 23.51 -3.97 -8.89
CA MET A 220 23.65 -2.51 -8.84
C MET A 220 24.90 -2.08 -8.08
N LEU A 221 25.22 -2.75 -6.96
CA LEU A 221 26.44 -2.48 -6.19
C LEU A 221 27.70 -2.83 -7.00
N LYS A 222 27.66 -3.94 -7.73
CA LYS A 222 28.74 -4.37 -8.64
C LYS A 222 28.95 -3.34 -9.75
N ASP A 223 27.87 -2.82 -10.35
CA ASP A 223 27.95 -1.80 -11.40
C ASP A 223 28.57 -0.49 -10.87
N VAL A 224 28.14 -0.03 -9.68
CA VAL A 224 28.75 1.12 -9.00
C VAL A 224 30.23 0.87 -8.73
N SER A 225 30.60 -0.33 -8.26
CA SER A 225 32.01 -0.69 -8.06
C SER A 225 32.80 -0.71 -9.37
N ASN A 226 32.21 -1.21 -10.45
CA ASN A 226 32.85 -1.30 -11.75
C ASN A 226 33.16 0.08 -12.33
N ILE A 227 32.27 1.06 -12.14
CA ILE A 227 32.48 2.45 -12.55
C ILE A 227 33.76 3.03 -11.92
N LEU A 228 34.05 2.67 -10.68
CA LEU A 228 35.21 3.18 -9.93
C LEU A 228 36.53 2.46 -10.25
N ASN A 229 36.51 1.38 -11.03
CA ASN A 229 37.72 0.64 -11.36
C ASN A 229 38.64 1.47 -12.29
N PRO A 230 39.96 1.53 -12.03
CA PRO A 230 40.90 2.37 -12.77
C PRO A 230 41.03 2.00 -14.26
N SER A 231 40.63 0.79 -14.63
CA SER A 231 40.73 0.24 -15.99
C SER A 231 39.60 0.67 -16.92
N ASN A 232 38.63 1.46 -16.46
CA ASN A 232 37.47 1.88 -17.25
C ASN A 232 37.85 3.00 -18.25
N LYS A 233 38.67 2.66 -19.25
CA LYS A 233 38.87 3.50 -20.44
C LYS A 233 37.60 3.41 -21.30
N GLN A 234 36.80 4.48 -21.24
CA GLN A 234 35.61 4.75 -22.06
C GLN A 234 34.38 3.86 -21.79
N ILE A 235 33.56 4.26 -20.82
CA ILE A 235 32.11 4.14 -21.00
C ILE A 235 31.68 5.44 -21.69
N LYS A 236 31.43 5.39 -23.00
CA LYS A 236 30.53 6.38 -23.60
C LYS A 236 29.21 6.18 -22.88
N LEU A 237 28.78 7.19 -22.11
CA LEU A 237 27.40 7.26 -21.66
C LEU A 237 26.57 7.19 -22.96
N GLU A 238 25.90 6.07 -23.21
CA GLU A 238 24.83 6.09 -24.19
C GLU A 238 23.84 7.12 -23.67
N ASP A 239 23.52 8.10 -24.52
CA ASP A 239 22.45 9.04 -24.24
C ASP A 239 21.22 8.24 -23.82
N PRO A 240 20.48 8.69 -22.79
CA PRO A 240 19.24 8.03 -22.40
C PRO A 240 18.38 7.87 -23.67
N LYS A 241 18.06 6.62 -24.01
CA LYS A 241 17.17 6.32 -25.15
C LYS A 241 15.98 7.28 -25.06
N PRO A 242 15.69 8.05 -26.13
CA PRO A 242 14.52 8.90 -26.13
C PRO A 242 13.32 8.04 -25.76
N LEU A 243 12.51 8.53 -24.82
CA LEU A 243 11.17 8.00 -24.59
C LEU A 243 10.53 7.89 -25.98
N THR A 244 10.29 6.66 -26.43
CA THR A 244 9.52 6.42 -27.63
C THR A 244 8.18 7.11 -27.43
N ASP A 245 7.98 8.12 -28.27
CA ASP A 245 6.80 8.96 -28.44
C ASP A 245 5.55 8.07 -28.50
N THR A 246 5.01 7.72 -27.34
CA THR A 246 3.62 7.28 -27.24
C THR A 246 2.86 8.58 -27.30
N ARG A 247 2.66 9.06 -28.53
CA ARG A 247 1.77 10.18 -28.80
C ARG A 247 0.47 9.88 -28.06
N ALA A 248 0.22 10.66 -27.03
CA ALA A 248 -1.11 10.89 -26.57
C ALA A 248 -1.91 11.24 -27.83
N ILE A 249 -2.83 10.37 -28.21
CA ILE A 249 -3.90 10.72 -29.13
C ILE A 249 -4.70 11.76 -28.36
N LEU A 250 -4.28 13.02 -28.52
CA LEU A 250 -5.15 14.16 -28.29
C LEU A 250 -6.28 14.00 -29.31
N PRO A 251 -7.55 13.93 -28.89
CA PRO A 251 -8.63 13.95 -29.83
C PRO A 251 -8.54 15.26 -30.64
N GLU A 252 -8.60 15.06 -31.94
CA GLU A 252 -8.51 16.04 -33.01
C GLU A 252 -9.46 17.22 -32.75
N GLN A 253 -8.94 18.44 -32.91
CA GLN A 253 -9.75 19.65 -32.91
C GLN A 253 -10.68 19.61 -34.12
N VAL A 254 -11.98 19.43 -33.88
CA VAL A 254 -13.02 19.72 -34.86
C VAL A 254 -13.55 21.12 -34.55
N ASP A 255 -13.20 22.09 -35.39
CA ASP A 255 -13.76 23.44 -35.34
C ASP A 255 -14.94 23.58 -36.33
N ILE A 256 -16.11 23.81 -35.69
CA ILE A 256 -17.19 24.75 -36.05
C ILE A 256 -18.05 24.40 -37.30
N GLU A 257 -19.34 24.08 -37.08
CA GLU A 257 -20.45 25.00 -37.37
C GLU A 257 -21.84 24.45 -36.98
N ASN A 258 -22.65 25.34 -36.40
CA ASN A 258 -24.12 25.40 -36.39
C ASN A 258 -24.94 24.27 -35.76
N THR A 259 -25.39 24.50 -34.52
CA THR A 259 -26.83 24.54 -34.23
C THR A 259 -27.08 25.31 -32.94
N GLU A 260 -27.71 26.48 -33.08
CA GLU A 260 -28.51 27.09 -32.03
C GLU A 260 -29.60 26.09 -31.59
N ASN A 261 -29.73 25.83 -30.29
CA ASN A 261 -31.02 25.80 -29.60
C ASN A 261 -30.86 25.55 -28.09
N ALA A 262 -31.00 26.66 -27.35
CA ALA A 262 -31.63 26.84 -26.06
C ALA A 262 -31.83 25.62 -25.13
N PHE A 263 -31.15 25.66 -23.97
CA PHE A 263 -31.81 25.38 -22.69
C PHE A 263 -31.32 26.37 -21.62
N ASN A 264 -32.22 27.30 -21.30
CA ASN A 264 -32.10 28.30 -20.24
C ASN A 264 -32.06 27.64 -18.86
N VAL A 265 -31.05 27.97 -18.05
CA VAL A 265 -31.20 28.01 -16.59
C VAL A 265 -30.60 29.31 -16.07
N SER A 266 -31.47 30.13 -15.50
CA SER A 266 -31.26 31.46 -14.95
C SER A 266 -30.25 31.49 -13.79
N LYS A 267 -29.25 32.38 -13.86
CA LYS A 267 -28.45 32.84 -12.71
C LYS A 267 -29.31 33.78 -11.85
N PRO A 268 -29.37 33.62 -10.51
CA PRO A 268 -29.85 34.70 -9.65
C PRO A 268 -28.73 35.73 -9.49
N GLU A 269 -29.04 36.99 -9.80
CA GLU A 269 -28.22 38.14 -9.50
C GLU A 269 -28.18 38.36 -7.99
N GLY A 270 -27.01 38.17 -7.38
CA GLY A 270 -26.76 38.51 -5.99
C GLY A 270 -25.35 39.06 -5.83
N LYS A 271 -25.23 40.38 -5.63
CA LYS A 271 -23.96 41.03 -5.28
C LYS A 271 -23.53 40.61 -3.87
N TYR A 272 -22.71 39.57 -3.75
CA TYR A 272 -22.02 39.29 -2.49
C TYR A 272 -20.84 40.25 -2.33
N ARG A 273 -21.03 41.32 -1.56
CA ARG A 273 -19.90 42.07 -0.98
C ARG A 273 -19.25 41.17 0.07
N GLY A 274 -17.97 40.86 -0.09
CA GLY A 274 -17.17 40.20 0.94
C GLY A 274 -17.19 41.01 2.24
N LEU A 275 -17.23 40.32 3.37
CA LEU A 275 -17.11 40.94 4.69
C LEU A 275 -15.72 41.58 4.86
N PRO A 276 -15.63 42.85 5.30
CA PRO A 276 -14.34 43.48 5.58
C PRO A 276 -13.64 42.80 6.77
N SER A 277 -12.30 42.81 6.71
CA SER A 277 -11.35 42.03 7.52
C SER A 277 -11.33 42.28 9.04
N ASN A 278 -12.25 43.07 9.58
CA ASN A 278 -12.37 43.38 11.03
C ASN A 278 -13.80 43.18 11.56
N SER A 279 -14.49 42.14 11.12
CA SER A 279 -15.82 41.80 11.63
C SER A 279 -15.71 40.73 12.73
N SER A 280 -16.19 41.00 13.94
CA SER A 280 -16.32 40.03 15.03
C SER A 280 -17.79 39.75 15.32
N PHE A 281 -18.13 38.49 15.60
CA PHE A 281 -19.48 38.09 16.00
C PHE A 281 -19.49 37.86 17.50
N GLN A 282 -20.21 38.71 18.25
CA GLN A 282 -20.46 38.52 19.68
C GLN A 282 -21.94 38.17 19.88
N ASN A 283 -22.21 37.15 20.70
CA ASN A 283 -23.55 36.64 21.05
C ASN A 283 -24.40 36.10 19.88
N CYS A 284 -23.82 35.32 18.97
CA CYS A 284 -24.60 34.58 17.97
C CYS A 284 -24.89 33.13 18.41
N VAL A 285 -26.14 32.71 18.28
CA VAL A 285 -26.57 31.31 18.46
C VAL A 285 -26.82 30.70 17.09
N PHE A 286 -26.14 29.59 16.79
CA PHE A 286 -26.29 28.88 15.52
C PHE A 286 -27.08 27.59 15.74
N ASN A 287 -28.28 27.53 15.17
CA ASN A 287 -29.11 26.33 15.20
C ASN A 287 -28.91 25.54 13.92
N PHE A 288 -28.50 24.28 14.07
CA PHE A 288 -28.36 23.34 12.96
C PHE A 288 -29.58 22.44 12.92
N VAL A 289 -30.29 22.45 11.78
CA VAL A 289 -31.38 21.52 11.52
C VAL A 289 -30.83 20.39 10.66
N THR A 290 -30.74 19.19 11.23
CA THR A 290 -30.52 17.97 10.46
C THR A 290 -31.83 17.54 9.83
N LYS A 291 -31.88 17.49 8.49
CA LYS A 291 -32.95 16.76 7.79
C LYS A 291 -32.72 15.27 8.01
N MET A 292 -33.73 14.58 8.53
CA MET A 292 -33.81 13.11 8.57
C MET A 292 -33.82 12.54 7.16
#